data_AF-A0A0A2V2Z6-F1
#
_entry.id   AF-A0A0A2V2Z6-F1
#
_cell.length_a   1.000
_cell.length_b   1.000
_cell.length_c   1.000
_cell.angle_alpha   90.00
_cell.angle_beta   90.00
_cell.angle_gamma   90.00
#
_symmetry.space_group_name_H-M   'P 1'
#
loop_
_entity.id
_entity.type
_entity.pdbx_description
1 polymer ?
#
loop_
_entity_poly.entity_id
_entity_poly.type
_entity_poly.pdbx_seq_one_letter_code
_entity_poly.pdbx_strand_id
1 'polypeptide(L)'
;MIFQYFQPAANSFFIRNSRTSYFNLSVFDFENRRAIVVEGHEAAVITLTTVAALAAIVARSADYDGKWPTAGGIRGNRVRRPFTVDKVKVEDLEAGDLKISWGLKAVHRAVSEDQAWALLKAVSIGILLSSTKGA
;
A
#
# COMPACT_ATOMS: atom_id res chain seq x y z
N MET A 1 -3.37 21.98 10.11
CA MET A 1 -2.07 21.38 9.80
C MET A 1 -2.29 19.86 9.74
N ILE A 2 -2.55 19.30 8.55
CA ILE A 2 -2.68 17.84 8.40
C ILE A 2 -1.31 17.38 7.90
N PHE A 3 -0.49 16.87 8.81
CA PHE A 3 0.68 16.08 8.42
C PHE A 3 0.13 14.76 7.89
N GLN A 4 -0.05 14.66 6.58
CA GLN A 4 -0.14 13.35 5.94
C GLN A 4 1.22 12.70 6.21
N TYR A 5 1.25 11.66 7.04
CA TYR A 5 2.48 10.93 7.33
C TYR A 5 2.94 10.30 6.02
N PHE A 6 3.89 10.95 5.35
CA PHE A 6 4.65 10.34 4.26
C PHE A 6 5.43 9.19 4.90
N GLN A 7 4.84 8.00 4.96
CA GLN A 7 5.53 6.81 5.43
C GLN A 7 6.64 6.49 4.42
N PRO A 8 7.92 6.72 4.77
CA PRO A 8 9.01 6.47 3.83
C PRO A 8 9.13 4.97 3.50
N ALA A 9 8.64 4.11 4.40
CA ALA A 9 8.69 2.66 4.27
C ALA A 9 7.88 2.10 3.09
N ALA A 10 6.80 2.77 2.66
CA ALA A 10 5.97 2.30 1.55
C ALA A 10 6.58 2.62 0.17
N ASN A 11 7.42 3.67 0.06
CA ASN A 11 7.92 4.16 -1.21
C ASN A 11 9.19 3.43 -1.71
N SER A 12 9.91 2.72 -0.84
CA SER A 12 11.19 2.10 -1.20
C SER A 12 11.11 0.62 -1.61
N PHE A 13 9.93 -0.01 -1.66
CA PHE A 13 9.79 -1.38 -2.16
C PHE A 13 9.23 -1.44 -3.58
N PHE A 14 9.93 -0.79 -4.52
CA PHE A 14 9.74 -1.02 -5.96
C PHE A 14 11.01 -1.63 -6.55
N ILE A 15 11.07 -2.97 -6.62
CA ILE A 15 12.01 -3.64 -7.51
C ILE A 15 11.47 -3.50 -8.93
N ARG A 16 11.99 -2.52 -9.67
CA ARG A 16 11.84 -2.47 -11.13
C ARG A 16 12.71 -3.57 -11.72
N ASN A 17 12.13 -4.72 -12.07
CA ASN A 17 12.77 -5.64 -13.00
C ASN A 17 11.77 -6.07 -14.09
N SER A 18 12.12 -5.81 -15.34
CA SER A 18 11.25 -5.82 -16.51
C SER A 18 10.84 -7.21 -17.01
N ARG A 19 11.04 -8.29 -16.24
CA ARG A 19 10.74 -9.67 -16.69
C ARG A 19 10.20 -10.66 -15.66
N THR A 20 9.79 -10.25 -14.45
CA THR A 20 9.25 -11.21 -13.47
C THR A 20 8.04 -10.66 -12.73
N SER A 21 7.04 -11.55 -12.58
CA SER A 21 5.72 -11.40 -11.96
C SER A 21 5.62 -10.29 -10.91
N TYR A 22 4.57 -9.47 -11.06
CA TYR A 22 4.23 -8.39 -10.13
C TYR A 22 4.35 -8.87 -8.68
N PHE A 23 5.23 -8.24 -7.91
CA PHE A 23 5.18 -8.41 -6.46
C PHE A 23 3.86 -7.77 -6.02
N ASN A 24 2.82 -8.58 -5.82
CA ASN A 24 1.53 -8.10 -5.35
C ASN A 24 1.64 -7.82 -3.85
N LEU A 25 2.25 -6.68 -3.50
CA LEU A 25 2.49 -6.20 -2.14
C LEU A 25 1.21 -5.72 -1.42
N SER A 26 0.03 -6.15 -1.86
CA SER A 26 -1.17 -5.38 -1.57
C SER A 26 -2.17 -6.14 -0.72
N VAL A 27 -2.75 -5.39 0.22
CA VAL A 27 -4.04 -5.70 0.86
C VAL A 27 -5.22 -5.66 -0.14
N PHE A 28 -4.96 -5.49 -1.45
CA PHE A 28 -5.94 -5.33 -2.52
C PHE A 28 -5.60 -6.20 -3.74
N ASP A 29 -6.14 -7.40 -3.80
CA ASP A 29 -6.13 -8.16 -5.05
C ASP A 29 -7.16 -7.58 -6.03
N PHE A 30 -6.71 -6.69 -6.90
CA PHE A 30 -7.55 -6.07 -7.93
C PHE A 30 -8.02 -7.06 -9.00
N GLU A 31 -7.24 -8.10 -9.29
CA GLU A 31 -7.57 -9.11 -10.30
C GLU A 31 -8.74 -9.98 -9.82
N ASN A 32 -8.63 -10.53 -8.61
CA ASN A 32 -9.68 -11.37 -8.02
C ASN A 32 -10.73 -10.56 -7.24
N ARG A 33 -10.59 -9.24 -7.18
CA ARG A 33 -11.45 -8.31 -6.41
C ARG A 33 -11.55 -8.71 -4.94
N ARG A 34 -10.41 -8.94 -4.29
CA ARG A 34 -10.33 -9.21 -2.85
C ARG A 34 -9.61 -8.09 -2.13
N ALA A 35 -10.05 -7.79 -0.92
CA ALA A 35 -9.42 -6.77 -0.09
C ALA A 35 -9.35 -7.24 1.36
N ILE A 36 -8.37 -6.71 2.10
CA ILE A 36 -8.25 -6.89 3.55
C ILE A 36 -8.54 -5.53 4.18
N VAL A 37 -9.42 -5.51 5.16
CA VAL A 37 -9.70 -4.31 5.96
C VAL A 37 -9.66 -4.66 7.44
N VAL A 38 -9.37 -3.67 8.26
CA VAL A 38 -9.43 -3.84 9.70
C VAL A 38 -10.88 -3.65 10.18
N GLU A 39 -11.36 -4.58 10.99
CA GLU A 39 -12.69 -4.53 11.60
C GLU A 39 -12.86 -3.23 12.42
N GLY A 40 -14.00 -2.53 12.23
CA GLY A 40 -14.25 -1.23 12.86
C GLY A 40 -13.58 -0.04 12.16
N HIS A 41 -12.74 -0.28 11.15
CA HIS A 41 -12.05 0.75 10.37
C HIS A 41 -12.38 0.65 8.87
N GLU A 42 -13.57 0.16 8.49
CA GLU A 42 -13.96 -0.02 7.08
C GLU A 42 -14.06 1.29 6.28
N ALA A 43 -14.18 2.42 6.98
CA ALA A 43 -14.17 3.75 6.39
C ALA A 43 -12.76 4.32 6.16
N ALA A 44 -11.70 3.60 6.55
CA ALA A 44 -10.32 4.03 6.35
C ALA A 44 -10.03 4.23 4.86
N VAL A 45 -9.36 5.34 4.54
CA VAL A 45 -9.03 5.70 3.15
C VAL A 45 -7.55 5.44 2.92
N ILE A 46 -7.25 4.57 1.95
CA ILE A 46 -5.88 4.35 1.47
C ILE A 46 -5.72 5.06 0.13
N THR A 47 -4.74 5.95 0.04
CA THR A 47 -4.39 6.66 -1.20
C THR A 47 -3.17 6.00 -1.82
N LEU A 48 -3.33 5.45 -3.03
CA LEU A 48 -2.23 4.91 -3.82
C LEU A 48 -1.80 5.94 -4.88
N THR A 49 -0.50 6.25 -4.93
CA THR A 49 0.09 7.13 -5.94
C THR A 49 1.05 6.34 -6.80
N THR A 50 0.95 6.45 -8.13
CA THR A 50 1.89 5.77 -9.02
C THR A 50 3.26 6.44 -8.97
N VAL A 51 4.32 5.65 -9.15
CA VAL A 51 5.69 6.19 -9.26
C VAL A 51 5.80 7.18 -10.42
N ALA A 52 5.08 6.97 -11.51
CA ALA A 52 5.04 7.90 -12.63
C ALA A 52 4.44 9.26 -12.25
N ALA A 53 3.35 9.27 -11.47
CA ALA A 53 2.76 10.51 -10.97
C ALA A 53 3.72 11.24 -10.01
N LEU A 54 4.40 10.51 -9.13
CA LEU A 54 5.42 11.08 -8.26
C LEU A 54 6.59 11.67 -9.06
N ALA A 55 7.14 10.92 -10.02
CA ALA A 55 8.23 11.36 -10.88
C ALA A 55 7.87 12.61 -11.70
N ALA A 56 6.63 12.69 -12.21
CA ALA A 56 6.14 13.86 -12.92
C ALA A 56 6.03 15.11 -12.02
N ILE A 57 5.71 14.94 -10.74
CA ILE A 57 5.73 16.04 -9.76
C ILE A 57 7.16 16.46 -9.45
N VAL A 58 8.06 15.51 -9.22
CA VAL A 58 9.48 15.78 -8.94
C VAL A 58 10.14 16.49 -10.12
N ALA A 59 9.90 16.04 -11.36
CA ALA A 59 10.42 16.71 -12.55
C ALA A 59 9.94 18.17 -12.64
N ARG A 60 8.64 18.42 -12.42
CA ARG A 60 8.11 19.79 -12.37
C ARG A 60 8.70 20.63 -11.25
N SER A 61 9.12 20.02 -10.14
CA SER A 61 9.77 20.74 -9.04
C SER A 61 11.21 21.17 -9.34
N ALA A 62 11.90 20.43 -10.21
CA ALA A 62 13.25 20.80 -10.62
C ALA A 62 13.26 22.05 -11.52
N ASP A 63 12.24 22.21 -12.38
CA ASP A 63 12.12 23.33 -13.31
C ASP A 63 11.33 24.53 -12.77
N TYR A 64 10.97 24.53 -11.47
CA TYR A 64 10.09 25.56 -10.91
C TYR A 64 10.89 26.72 -10.27
N ASP A 65 10.91 27.87 -10.94
CA ASP A 65 11.63 29.08 -10.48
C ASP A 65 11.03 29.76 -9.22
N GLY A 66 9.83 29.35 -8.80
CA GLY A 66 9.10 29.94 -7.68
C GLY A 66 9.27 29.18 -6.35
N LYS A 67 8.63 29.70 -5.29
CA LYS A 67 8.46 28.93 -4.05
C LYS A 67 7.41 27.85 -4.26
N TRP A 68 7.79 26.59 -4.10
CA TRP A 68 6.85 25.48 -4.17
C TRP A 68 5.70 25.69 -3.17
N PRO A 69 4.43 25.48 -3.56
CA PRO A 69 3.30 25.74 -2.69
C PRO A 69 3.35 24.84 -1.45
N THR A 70 3.20 25.44 -0.27
CA THR A 70 3.14 24.72 1.01
C THR A 70 1.92 23.81 1.11
N ALA A 71 0.81 24.22 0.48
CA ALA A 71 -0.38 23.41 0.33
C ALA A 71 -0.40 22.76 -1.05
N GLY A 72 0.04 21.50 -1.10
CA GLY A 72 -0.17 20.60 -2.24
C GLY A 72 -1.36 19.67 -1.99
N GLY A 73 -1.84 19.01 -3.04
CA GLY A 73 -2.84 17.96 -2.93
C GLY A 73 -2.60 16.87 -3.96
N ILE A 74 -2.65 15.61 -3.53
CA ILE A 74 -2.71 14.45 -4.42
C ILE A 74 -4.17 14.05 -4.51
N ARG A 75 -4.78 14.19 -5.69
CA ARG A 75 -6.13 13.66 -5.95
C ARG A 75 -5.99 12.41 -6.81
N GLY A 76 -6.22 11.24 -6.21
CA GLY A 76 -6.32 9.98 -6.93
C GLY A 76 -7.70 9.74 -7.55
N ASN A 77 -7.80 8.71 -8.38
CA ASN A 77 -9.08 8.17 -8.82
C ASN A 77 -9.68 7.30 -7.71
N ARG A 78 -11.00 7.38 -7.50
CA ARG A 78 -11.69 6.50 -6.53
C ARG A 78 -12.18 5.23 -7.22
N VAL A 79 -11.68 4.08 -6.80
CA VAL A 79 -12.23 2.78 -7.23
C VAL A 79 -13.53 2.54 -6.45
N ARG A 80 -14.66 2.34 -7.15
CA ARG A 80 -16.00 2.11 -6.55
C ARG A 80 -16.58 0.72 -6.87
N ARG A 81 -15.73 -0.23 -7.29
CA ARG A 81 -16.18 -1.59 -7.64
C ARG A 81 -16.29 -2.45 -6.37
N PRO A 82 -17.21 -3.43 -6.31
CA PRO A 82 -17.35 -4.31 -5.16
C PRO A 82 -16.15 -5.26 -5.04
N PHE A 83 -15.70 -5.49 -3.81
CA PHE A 83 -14.67 -6.44 -3.43
C PHE A 83 -15.25 -7.47 -2.45
N THR A 84 -14.73 -8.70 -2.48
CA THR A 84 -14.83 -9.62 -1.34
C THR A 84 -13.84 -9.16 -0.29
N VAL A 85 -14.32 -8.93 0.94
CA VAL A 85 -13.51 -8.31 1.99
C VAL A 85 -13.29 -9.29 3.13
N ASP A 86 -12.03 -9.59 3.43
CA ASP A 86 -11.65 -10.21 4.69
C ASP A 86 -11.50 -9.11 5.75
N LYS A 87 -12.22 -9.28 6.86
CA LYS A 87 -12.10 -8.40 8.02
C LYS A 87 -11.14 -9.01 9.02
N VAL A 88 -10.09 -8.28 9.35
CA VAL A 88 -9.08 -8.70 10.32
C VAL A 88 -9.16 -7.85 11.59
N LYS A 89 -8.81 -8.45 12.72
CA LYS A 89 -8.85 -7.80 14.03
C LYS A 89 -7.56 -7.05 14.32
N VAL A 90 -7.65 -5.91 14.99
CA VAL A 90 -6.46 -5.13 15.41
C VAL A 90 -5.56 -5.98 16.30
N GLU A 91 -6.14 -6.73 17.22
CA GLU A 91 -5.40 -7.53 18.20
C GLU A 91 -4.57 -8.63 17.52
N ASP A 92 -5.13 -9.25 16.47
CA ASP A 92 -4.40 -10.25 15.67
C ASP A 92 -3.23 -9.60 14.92
N LEU A 93 -3.46 -8.41 14.34
CA LEU A 93 -2.40 -7.68 13.62
C LEU A 93 -1.28 -7.22 14.55
N GLU A 94 -1.60 -6.78 15.77
CA GLU A 94 -0.62 -6.40 16.79
C GLU A 94 0.18 -7.60 17.31
N ALA A 95 -0.43 -8.79 17.37
CA ALA A 95 0.26 -10.04 17.64
C ALA A 95 1.13 -10.53 16.46
N GLY A 96 1.12 -9.82 15.33
CA GLY A 96 1.87 -10.21 14.14
C GLY A 96 1.16 -11.27 13.29
N ASP A 97 -0.13 -11.48 13.49
CA ASP A 97 -0.95 -12.45 12.78
C ASP A 97 -1.88 -11.84 11.75
N LEU A 98 -1.94 -12.50 10.60
CA LEU A 98 -2.78 -12.10 9.47
C LEU A 98 -3.67 -13.28 9.08
N LYS A 99 -4.89 -13.29 9.61
CA LYS A 99 -5.88 -14.34 9.38
C LYS A 99 -6.77 -13.95 8.20
N ILE A 100 -6.47 -14.49 7.03
CA ILE A 100 -7.17 -14.18 5.78
C ILE A 100 -7.57 -15.46 5.05
N SER A 101 -8.68 -15.41 4.32
CA SER A 101 -9.26 -16.56 3.60
C SER A 101 -8.50 -16.89 2.31
N TRP A 102 -7.65 -15.97 1.85
CA TRP A 102 -6.89 -16.11 0.62
C TRP A 102 -5.41 -15.84 0.84
N GLY A 103 -4.57 -16.52 0.06
CA GLY A 103 -3.13 -16.38 0.16
C GLY A 103 -2.61 -15.16 -0.59
N LEU A 104 -1.75 -14.38 0.06
CA LEU A 104 -0.96 -13.33 -0.58
C LEU A 104 0.18 -13.96 -1.39
N LYS A 105 0.07 -14.01 -2.72
CA LYS A 105 1.13 -14.57 -3.57
C LYS A 105 2.13 -13.48 -3.97
N ALA A 106 3.33 -13.50 -3.39
CA ALA A 106 4.50 -12.87 -3.99
C ALA A 106 5.50 -13.95 -4.40
N VAL A 107 5.84 -13.99 -5.68
CA VAL A 107 6.92 -14.84 -6.18
C VAL A 107 7.93 -13.91 -6.84
N HIS A 108 9.07 -13.71 -6.18
CA HIS A 108 10.22 -13.03 -6.77
C HIS A 108 11.40 -13.99 -6.80
N ARG A 109 12.00 -14.22 -7.97
CA ARG A 109 13.07 -15.21 -8.17
C ARG A 109 14.28 -15.04 -7.24
N ALA A 110 14.52 -13.82 -6.75
CA ALA A 110 15.65 -13.53 -5.86
C ALA A 110 15.42 -13.88 -4.38
N VAL A 111 14.22 -14.34 -4.00
CA VAL A 111 13.82 -14.56 -2.60
C VAL A 111 13.12 -15.92 -2.50
N SER A 112 13.36 -16.69 -1.43
CA SER A 112 12.62 -17.93 -1.23
C SER A 112 11.12 -17.67 -0.98
N GLU A 113 10.26 -18.66 -1.20
CA GLU A 113 8.82 -18.50 -0.94
C GLU A 113 8.55 -18.08 0.51
N ASP A 114 9.18 -18.74 1.48
CA ASP A 114 9.02 -18.42 2.91
C ASP A 114 9.43 -16.98 3.24
N GLN A 115 10.53 -16.49 2.68
CA GLN A 115 11.00 -15.12 2.87
C GLN A 115 10.07 -14.10 2.20
N ALA A 116 9.56 -14.41 1.01
CA ALA A 116 8.60 -13.56 0.30
C ALA A 116 7.29 -13.46 1.08
N TRP A 117 6.80 -14.59 1.60
CA TRP A 117 5.62 -14.65 2.47
C TRP A 117 5.81 -13.88 3.77
N ALA A 118 6.93 -14.05 4.45
CA ALA A 118 7.22 -13.34 5.69
C ALA A 118 7.25 -11.81 5.48
N LEU A 119 7.92 -11.35 4.42
CA LEU A 119 7.95 -9.93 4.06
C LEU A 119 6.55 -9.40 3.73
N LEU A 120 5.79 -10.15 2.94
CA LEU A 120 4.45 -9.75 2.52
C LEU A 120 3.46 -9.70 3.68
N LYS A 121 3.54 -10.65 4.63
CA LYS A 121 2.78 -10.62 5.89
C LYS A 121 3.14 -9.35 6.68
N ALA A 122 4.43 -9.11 6.91
CA ALA A 122 4.89 -7.97 7.69
C ALA A 122 4.48 -6.61 7.09
N VAL A 123 4.66 -6.43 5.78
CA VAL A 123 4.27 -5.19 5.08
C VAL A 123 2.75 -5.01 5.10
N SER A 124 1.97 -6.07 4.87
CA SER A 124 0.51 -5.99 4.88
C SER A 124 -0.02 -5.61 6.27
N ILE A 125 0.52 -6.22 7.33
CA ILE A 125 0.19 -5.86 8.72
C ILE A 125 0.53 -4.39 8.98
N GLY A 126 1.72 -3.93 8.55
CA GLY A 126 2.14 -2.54 8.70
C GLY A 126 1.19 -1.55 8.01
N ILE A 127 0.74 -1.85 6.79
CA ILE A 127 -0.23 -1.03 6.05
C ILE A 127 -1.58 -0.98 6.80
N LEU A 128 -2.09 -2.13 7.23
CA LEU A 128 -3.37 -2.25 7.92
C LEU A 128 -3.36 -1.51 9.27
N LEU A 129 -2.34 -1.73 10.10
CA LEU A 129 -2.19 -0.99 11.37
C LEU A 129 -1.96 0.50 11.16
N SER A 130 -1.36 0.91 10.06
CA SER A 130 -1.22 2.35 9.74
C SER A 130 -2.56 2.96 9.33
N SER A 131 -3.41 2.19 8.65
CA SER A 131 -4.75 2.65 8.23
C SER A 131 -5.70 2.92 9.40
N THR A 132 -5.54 2.23 10.54
CA THR A 132 -6.37 2.45 11.73
C THR A 132 -6.06 3.78 12.43
N LYS A 133 -4.84 4.31 12.24
CA LYS A 133 -4.36 5.55 12.86
C LYS A 133 -4.67 6.81 12.05
N GLY A 134 -5.24 6.68 10.85
CA GLY A 134 -5.61 7.81 10.00
C GLY A 134 -4.42 8.60 9.43
N ALA A 135 -3.44 7.90 8.85
CA ALA A 135 -2.23 8.49 8.25
C ALA A 135 -2.46 9.68 7.31
#